data_AF-A0A956KUS2-F1
#
_entry.id   AF-A0A956KUS2-F1
#
_cell.length_a   1.000
_cell.length_b   1.000
_cell.length_c   1.000
_cell.angle_alpha   90.00
_cell.angle_beta   90.00
_cell.angle_gamma   90.00
#
_symmetry.space_group_name_H-M   'P 1'
#
loop_
_entity.id
_entity.type
_entity.pdbx_description
1 polymer ?
#
loop_
_entity_poly.entity_id
_entity_poly.type
_entity_poly.pdbx_seq_one_letter_code
_entity_poly.pdbx_strand_id
1 'polypeptide(L)'
;MGRIFEGMKRFLIDHFDAEGLEPVDDETLAFRLEDEDGHEWGCMAVAVEAAEQVIFYSVALQPVAAERRDEVMRFVTMANYGMQVGNFELDLQDGEVRFKTAIDIEGVELSDGLIRNLVDLNLMMMGVYHDGLTAVMSGESTAAEAIAGIEDDDEDEDEDEDDD
;
A
#
# COMPACT_ATOMS: atom_id res chain seq x y z
N MET A 1 -18.78 12.18 -11.19
CA MET A 1 -17.92 11.00 -11.42
C MET A 1 -17.41 10.96 -12.84
N GLY A 2 -16.09 10.88 -12.98
CA GLY A 2 -15.43 10.66 -14.26
C GLY A 2 -15.25 9.16 -14.60
N ARG A 3 -14.53 8.89 -15.67
CA ARG A 3 -14.41 7.54 -16.25
C ARG A 3 -13.52 6.65 -15.40
N ILE A 4 -12.43 7.19 -14.88
CA ILE A 4 -11.45 6.45 -14.08
C ILE A 4 -12.10 6.02 -12.77
N PHE A 5 -12.80 6.94 -12.11
CA PHE A 5 -13.50 6.66 -10.87
C PHE A 5 -14.47 5.48 -11.01
N GLU A 6 -15.35 5.51 -12.00
CA GLU A 6 -16.33 4.44 -12.22
C GLU A 6 -15.65 3.12 -12.60
N GLY A 7 -14.54 3.18 -13.34
CA GLY A 7 -13.72 2.01 -13.67
C GLY A 7 -13.14 1.33 -12.43
N MET A 8 -12.51 2.11 -11.54
CA MET A 8 -11.99 1.60 -10.26
C MET A 8 -13.09 1.07 -9.37
N LYS A 9 -14.20 1.80 -9.23
CA LYS A 9 -15.34 1.39 -8.39
C LYS A 9 -15.88 0.03 -8.82
N ARG A 10 -16.16 -0.13 -10.11
CA ARG A 10 -16.62 -1.40 -10.68
C ARG A 10 -15.60 -2.51 -10.39
N PHE A 11 -14.33 -2.25 -10.68
CA PHE A 11 -13.28 -3.23 -10.52
C PHE A 11 -13.14 -3.73 -9.07
N LEU A 12 -13.12 -2.80 -8.09
CA LEU A 12 -12.97 -3.14 -6.67
C LEU A 12 -14.16 -3.96 -6.14
N ILE A 13 -15.38 -3.62 -6.57
CA ILE A 13 -16.58 -4.40 -6.22
C ILE A 13 -16.50 -5.81 -6.83
N ASP A 14 -16.17 -5.90 -8.12
CA ASP A 14 -16.23 -7.17 -8.85
C ASP A 14 -15.10 -8.15 -8.47
N HIS A 15 -13.94 -7.65 -8.03
CA HIS A 15 -12.73 -8.47 -7.86
C HIS A 15 -12.21 -8.59 -6.43
N PHE A 16 -12.52 -7.64 -5.54
CA PHE A 16 -12.01 -7.63 -4.17
C PHE A 16 -13.10 -7.81 -3.13
N ASP A 17 -14.36 -7.95 -3.57
CA ASP A 17 -15.55 -7.99 -2.70
C ASP A 17 -15.46 -6.93 -1.58
N ALA A 18 -15.01 -5.72 -1.96
CA ALA A 18 -14.56 -4.71 -1.01
C ALA A 18 -15.73 -4.27 -0.10
N GLU A 19 -15.88 -4.97 1.03
CA GLU A 19 -16.91 -4.70 2.00
C GLU A 19 -16.71 -3.29 2.59
N GLY A 20 -17.79 -2.50 2.64
CA GLY A 20 -17.70 -1.13 3.13
C GLY A 20 -16.99 -0.16 2.17
N LEU A 21 -16.91 -0.46 0.87
CA LEU A 21 -16.46 0.50 -0.15
C LEU A 21 -17.38 1.72 -0.20
N GLU A 22 -16.86 2.86 0.26
CA GLU A 22 -17.60 4.12 0.36
C GLU A 22 -16.92 5.22 -0.50
N PRO A 23 -17.69 5.97 -1.30
CA PRO A 23 -17.18 7.19 -1.92
C PRO A 23 -16.91 8.23 -0.84
N VAL A 24 -15.66 8.70 -0.74
CA VAL A 24 -15.28 9.82 0.13
C VAL A 24 -15.65 11.14 -0.55
N ASP A 25 -15.41 11.22 -1.86
CA ASP A 25 -15.76 12.34 -2.73
C ASP A 25 -15.95 11.86 -4.18
N ASP A 26 -15.91 12.78 -5.15
CA ASP A 26 -16.11 12.50 -6.57
C ASP A 26 -14.92 11.79 -7.25
N GLU A 27 -13.78 11.68 -6.56
CA GLU A 27 -12.51 11.14 -7.06
C GLU A 27 -11.95 10.00 -6.18
N THR A 28 -12.42 9.85 -4.95
CA THR A 28 -11.86 8.93 -3.96
C THR A 28 -12.86 7.90 -3.45
N LEU A 29 -12.45 6.63 -3.45
CA LEU A 29 -13.12 5.52 -2.76
C LEU A 29 -12.26 5.08 -1.58
N ALA A 30 -12.89 4.71 -0.46
CA ALA A 30 -12.20 4.17 0.70
C ALA A 30 -12.89 2.91 1.24
N PHE A 31 -12.11 2.00 1.81
CA PHE A 31 -12.58 0.80 2.50
C PHE A 31 -11.52 0.33 3.50
N ARG A 32 -11.81 -0.72 4.26
CA ARG A 32 -10.82 -1.40 5.12
C ARG A 32 -10.59 -2.80 4.62
N LEU A 33 -9.39 -3.30 4.86
CA LEU A 33 -9.00 -4.67 4.54
C LEU A 33 -8.37 -5.30 5.78
N GLU A 34 -8.66 -6.59 5.96
CA GLU A 34 -7.98 -7.49 6.88
C GLU A 34 -7.40 -8.63 6.04
N ASP A 35 -6.11 -8.94 6.19
CA ASP A 35 -5.48 -10.07 5.50
C ASP A 35 -5.67 -11.40 6.27
N GLU A 36 -5.07 -12.48 5.77
CA GLU A 36 -5.22 -13.81 6.37
C GLU A 36 -4.52 -13.95 7.73
N ASP A 37 -3.52 -13.10 8.01
CA ASP A 37 -2.78 -13.04 9.27
C ASP A 37 -3.45 -12.13 10.31
N GLY A 38 -4.54 -11.46 9.93
CA GLY A 38 -5.33 -10.56 10.79
C GLY A 38 -4.77 -9.15 10.87
N HIS A 39 -3.87 -8.77 9.95
CA HIS A 39 -3.41 -7.40 9.81
C HIS A 39 -4.51 -6.54 9.20
N GLU A 40 -4.75 -5.36 9.78
CA GLU A 40 -5.80 -4.45 9.32
C GLU A 40 -5.21 -3.11 8.83
N TRP A 41 -5.63 -2.66 7.66
CA TRP A 41 -5.30 -1.33 7.14
C TRP A 41 -6.45 -0.68 6.37
N GLY A 42 -6.36 0.64 6.22
CA GLY A 42 -7.28 1.41 5.37
C GLY A 42 -6.82 1.36 3.92
N CYS A 43 -7.75 1.32 2.98
CA CYS A 43 -7.46 1.43 1.55
C CYS A 43 -8.11 2.69 0.97
N MET A 44 -7.41 3.36 0.06
CA MET A 44 -7.97 4.48 -0.72
C MET A 44 -7.62 4.34 -2.21
N ALA A 45 -8.63 4.39 -3.08
CA ALA A 45 -8.44 4.47 -4.53
C ALA A 45 -8.82 5.87 -5.02
N VAL A 46 -7.88 6.56 -5.66
CA VAL A 46 -8.00 7.95 -6.10
C VAL A 46 -7.89 8.03 -7.62
N ALA A 47 -8.91 8.61 -8.24
CA ALA A 47 -8.99 8.89 -9.67
C ALA A 47 -8.67 10.36 -9.91
N VAL A 48 -7.49 10.66 -10.44
CA VAL A 48 -7.14 12.03 -10.83
C VAL A 48 -7.52 12.21 -12.30
N GLU A 49 -8.80 12.48 -12.55
CA GLU A 49 -9.39 12.47 -13.90
C GLU A 49 -8.70 13.48 -14.83
N ALA A 50 -8.34 14.67 -14.32
CA ALA A 50 -7.71 15.72 -15.12
C ALA A 50 -6.29 15.36 -15.60
N ALA A 51 -5.59 14.48 -14.89
CA ALA A 51 -4.24 14.03 -15.21
C ALA A 51 -4.21 12.61 -15.79
N GLU A 52 -5.37 11.97 -15.96
CA GLU A 52 -5.49 10.57 -16.36
C GLU A 52 -4.63 9.63 -15.49
N GLN A 53 -4.74 9.75 -14.17
CA GLN A 53 -3.98 8.93 -13.22
C GLN A 53 -4.87 8.14 -12.27
N VAL A 54 -4.40 6.94 -11.95
CA VAL A 54 -4.97 6.04 -10.94
C VAL A 54 -3.95 5.90 -9.82
N ILE A 55 -4.38 6.13 -8.58
CA ILE A 55 -3.54 5.97 -7.40
C ILE A 55 -4.28 5.07 -6.41
N PHE A 56 -3.56 4.13 -5.81
CA PHE A 56 -4.08 3.31 -4.73
C PHE A 56 -3.15 3.42 -3.52
N TYR A 57 -3.75 3.54 -2.35
CA TYR A 57 -3.06 3.63 -1.08
C TYR A 57 -3.53 2.52 -0.15
N SER A 58 -2.58 1.86 0.50
CA SER A 58 -2.79 1.18 1.78
C SER A 58 -2.28 2.07 2.91
N VAL A 59 -3.04 2.23 3.98
CA VAL A 59 -2.85 3.26 5.00
C VAL A 59 -2.85 2.62 6.38
N ALA A 60 -1.76 2.79 7.11
CA ALA A 60 -1.67 2.30 8.49
C ALA A 60 -2.78 2.95 9.35
N LEU A 61 -3.48 2.15 10.14
CA LEU A 61 -4.63 2.65 10.92
C LEU A 61 -4.25 3.61 12.05
N GLN A 62 -3.02 3.52 12.53
CA GLN A 62 -2.51 4.35 13.62
C GLN A 62 -1.43 5.30 13.10
N PRO A 63 -1.51 6.61 13.40
CA PRO A 63 -0.43 7.52 13.07
C PRO A 63 0.78 7.27 13.96
N VAL A 64 1.97 7.49 13.40
CA VAL A 64 3.25 7.41 14.09
C VAL A 64 3.37 8.53 15.13
N ALA A 65 3.62 8.14 16.38
CA ALA A 65 3.92 9.07 17.47
C ALA A 65 5.13 9.96 17.12
N ALA A 66 5.09 11.23 17.50
CA ALA A 66 6.08 12.23 17.07
C ALA A 66 7.53 11.82 17.39
N GLU A 67 7.76 11.18 18.54
CA GLU A 67 9.05 10.68 18.99
C GLU A 67 9.57 9.44 18.22
N ARG A 68 8.71 8.78 17.44
CA ARG A 68 9.04 7.61 16.61
C ARG A 68 9.22 7.96 15.13
N ARG A 69 8.81 9.16 14.70
CA ARG A 69 8.84 9.56 13.28
C ARG A 69 10.22 9.47 12.64
N ASP A 70 11.28 9.80 13.38
CA ASP A 70 12.65 9.70 12.85
C ASP A 70 13.02 8.24 12.55
N GLU A 71 12.62 7.30 13.41
CA GLU A 71 12.92 5.88 13.20
C GLU A 71 12.06 5.30 12.08
N VAL A 72 10.76 5.62 12.05
CA VAL A 72 9.87 5.19 10.95
C VAL A 72 10.29 5.82 9.61
N MET A 73 10.79 7.05 9.60
CA MET A 73 11.36 7.66 8.38
C MET A 73 12.54 6.85 7.85
N ARG A 74 13.40 6.33 8.73
CA ARG A 74 14.51 5.44 8.33
C ARG A 74 13.98 4.15 7.73
N PHE A 75 12.99 3.52 8.37
CA PHE A 75 12.33 2.31 7.87
C PHE A 75 11.76 2.53 6.47
N VAL A 76 10.92 3.56 6.30
CA VAL A 76 10.32 3.94 5.00
C VAL A 76 11.40 4.20 3.94
N THR A 77 12.49 4.87 4.30
CA THR A 77 13.58 5.17 3.35
C THR A 77 14.32 3.91 2.92
N MET A 78 14.55 2.97 3.85
CA MET A 78 15.22 1.70 3.58
C MET A 78 14.33 0.79 2.73
N ALA A 79 13.06 0.60 3.13
CA ALA A 79 12.06 -0.18 2.38
C ALA A 79 11.95 0.27 0.92
N ASN A 80 11.97 1.59 0.69
CA ASN A 80 11.86 2.14 -0.66
C ASN A 80 13.12 1.93 -1.53
N TYR A 81 14.28 1.62 -0.94
CA TYR A 81 15.51 1.52 -1.69
C TYR A 81 15.59 0.20 -2.45
N GLY A 82 15.47 0.25 -3.78
CA GLY A 82 15.47 -0.94 -4.64
C GLY A 82 14.08 -1.39 -5.08
N MET A 83 13.03 -0.86 -4.46
CA MET A 83 11.64 -1.12 -4.85
C MET A 83 11.36 -0.58 -6.26
N GLN A 84 10.82 -1.45 -7.13
CA GLN A 84 10.61 -1.13 -8.54
C GLN A 84 9.31 -0.36 -8.79
N VAL A 85 8.23 -0.75 -8.09
CA VAL A 85 6.90 -0.17 -8.23
C VAL A 85 6.32 0.06 -6.85
N GLY A 86 5.81 1.26 -6.64
CA GLY A 86 5.26 1.71 -5.38
C GLY A 86 6.29 2.33 -4.45
N ASN A 87 5.81 2.90 -3.35
CA ASN A 87 6.64 3.45 -2.28
C ASN A 87 5.83 3.64 -0.99
N PHE A 88 6.50 3.54 0.15
CA PHE A 88 6.01 4.06 1.42
C PHE A 88 6.17 5.58 1.50
N GLU A 89 5.20 6.25 2.13
CA GLU A 89 5.20 7.67 2.46
C GLU A 89 4.95 7.83 3.96
N LEU A 90 5.63 8.79 4.58
CA LEU A 90 5.40 9.22 5.96
C LEU A 90 5.12 10.73 5.94
N ASP A 91 3.98 11.13 6.48
CA ASP A 91 3.70 12.53 6.79
C ASP A 91 4.30 12.89 8.15
N LEU A 92 5.25 13.83 8.16
CA LEU A 92 5.93 14.26 9.38
C LEU A 92 5.12 15.22 10.25
N GLN A 93 3.99 15.73 9.76
CA GLN A 93 3.10 16.60 10.51
C GLN A 93 2.20 15.79 11.43
N ASP A 94 1.47 14.81 10.90
CA ASP A 94 0.50 14.00 11.65
C ASP A 94 0.96 12.57 11.93
N GLY A 95 1.94 12.04 11.20
CA GLY A 95 2.45 10.69 11.37
C GLY A 95 1.72 9.65 10.53
N GLU A 96 0.89 10.02 9.57
CA GLU A 96 0.29 9.06 8.63
C GLU A 96 1.40 8.31 7.87
N VAL A 97 1.28 6.98 7.81
CA VAL A 97 2.11 6.13 6.95
C VAL A 97 1.21 5.42 5.96
N ARG A 98 1.64 5.41 4.71
CA ARG A 98 0.90 4.73 3.63
C ARG A 98 1.82 4.15 2.58
N PHE A 99 1.41 3.04 1.98
CA PHE A 99 2.01 2.48 0.78
C PHE A 99 1.23 2.93 -0.45
N LYS A 100 1.91 3.57 -1.41
CA LYS A 100 1.31 4.09 -2.63
C LYS A 100 1.73 3.27 -3.83
N THR A 101 0.78 2.92 -4.68
CA THR A 101 1.02 2.56 -6.09
C THR A 101 0.25 3.52 -6.98
N ALA A 102 0.84 3.89 -8.12
CA ALA A 102 0.24 4.85 -9.03
C ALA A 102 0.59 4.52 -10.47
N ILE A 103 -0.32 4.82 -11.40
CA ILE A 103 -0.09 4.68 -12.82
C ILE A 103 -0.69 5.87 -13.57
N ASP A 104 0.08 6.34 -14.55
CA ASP A 104 -0.36 7.30 -15.54
C ASP A 104 -0.90 6.53 -16.75
N ILE A 105 -2.14 6.81 -17.13
CA ILE A 105 -2.83 6.15 -18.23
C ILE A 105 -3.12 7.12 -19.39
N GLU A 106 -2.37 8.23 -19.51
CA GLU A 106 -2.54 9.17 -20.62
C GLU A 106 -2.43 8.44 -21.97
N GLY A 107 -3.47 8.57 -22.79
CA GLY A 107 -3.55 7.91 -24.10
C GLY A 107 -3.71 6.38 -24.05
N VAL A 108 -3.94 5.79 -22.87
CA VAL A 108 -4.18 4.37 -22.65
C VAL A 108 -5.56 4.14 -22.05
N GLU A 109 -6.28 3.14 -22.55
CA GLU A 109 -7.55 2.74 -21.95
C GLU A 109 -7.32 2.00 -20.63
N LEU A 110 -7.89 2.53 -19.54
CA LEU A 110 -7.90 1.84 -18.25
C LEU A 110 -8.54 0.46 -18.40
N SER A 111 -7.74 -0.58 -18.16
CA SER A 111 -8.18 -1.97 -18.17
C SER A 111 -8.16 -2.55 -16.77
N ASP A 112 -9.02 -3.53 -16.52
CA ASP A 112 -9.07 -4.24 -15.24
C ASP A 112 -7.71 -4.87 -14.88
N GLY A 113 -6.90 -5.26 -15.88
CA GLY A 113 -5.54 -5.77 -15.65
C GLY A 113 -4.57 -4.71 -15.11
N LEU A 114 -4.69 -3.46 -15.55
CA LEU A 114 -3.87 -2.36 -15.00
C LEU A 114 -4.24 -2.06 -13.55
N ILE A 115 -5.54 -2.03 -13.24
CA ILE A 115 -6.02 -1.79 -11.88
C ILE A 115 -5.60 -2.96 -10.97
N ARG A 116 -5.78 -4.20 -11.43
CA ARG A 116 -5.37 -5.41 -10.70
C ARG A 116 -3.91 -5.36 -10.29
N ASN A 117 -3.00 -5.19 -11.25
CA ASN A 117 -1.57 -5.18 -10.96
C ASN A 117 -1.18 -4.09 -9.96
N LEU A 118 -1.87 -2.95 -10.02
CA LEU A 118 -1.64 -1.82 -9.13
C LEU A 118 -2.14 -2.10 -7.70
N VAL A 119 -3.32 -2.73 -7.57
CA VAL A 119 -3.95 -3.04 -6.29
C VAL A 119 -3.30 -4.26 -5.63
N ASP A 120 -3.11 -5.37 -6.36
CA ASP A 120 -2.54 -6.62 -5.83
C ASP A 120 -1.13 -6.38 -5.26
N LEU A 121 -0.27 -5.69 -6.03
CA LEU A 121 1.06 -5.32 -5.54
C LEU A 121 0.98 -4.45 -4.29
N ASN A 122 0.06 -3.48 -4.25
CA ASN A 122 -0.06 -2.58 -3.12
C ASN A 122 -0.43 -3.32 -1.83
N LEU A 123 -1.43 -4.19 -1.92
CA LEU A 123 -1.91 -4.98 -0.79
C LEU A 123 -0.83 -5.97 -0.32
N MET A 124 -0.18 -6.67 -1.25
CA MET A 124 0.91 -7.59 -0.93
C MET A 124 2.05 -6.87 -0.21
N MET A 125 2.54 -5.76 -0.76
CA MET A 125 3.66 -5.02 -0.15
C MET A 125 3.30 -4.41 1.21
N MET A 126 2.04 -3.98 1.41
CA MET A 126 1.58 -3.53 2.72
C MET A 126 1.61 -4.68 3.74
N GLY A 127 1.13 -5.87 3.35
CA GLY A 127 1.14 -7.06 4.20
C GLY A 127 2.55 -7.48 4.61
N VAL A 128 3.45 -7.66 3.63
CA VAL A 128 4.86 -8.05 3.85
C VAL A 128 5.56 -7.12 4.85
N TYR A 129 5.35 -5.81 4.71
CA TYR A 129 6.01 -4.82 5.57
C TYR A 129 5.22 -4.47 6.84
N HIS A 130 4.01 -5.03 7.03
CA HIS A 130 3.09 -4.62 8.09
C HIS A 130 3.69 -4.79 9.49
N ASP A 131 4.25 -5.96 9.76
CA ASP A 131 4.81 -6.30 11.07
C ASP A 131 6.08 -5.52 11.37
N GLY A 132 6.98 -5.40 10.39
CA GLY A 132 8.17 -4.57 10.51
C GLY A 132 7.82 -3.10 10.78
N LEU A 133 6.85 -2.55 10.06
CA LEU A 133 6.36 -1.19 10.28
C LEU A 133 5.79 -1.04 11.69
N THR A 134 4.91 -1.95 12.10
CA THR A 134 4.26 -1.94 13.42
C THR A 134 5.29 -2.02 14.56
N ALA A 135 6.29 -2.90 14.44
CA ALA A 135 7.36 -3.05 15.43
C ALA A 135 8.24 -1.79 15.55
N VAL A 136 8.52 -1.10 14.44
CA VAL A 136 9.26 0.17 14.46
C VAL A 136 8.40 1.29 15.06
N MET A 137 7.10 1.30 14.77
CA MET A 137 6.13 2.25 15.34
C MET A 137 5.98 2.09 16.85
N SER A 138 5.89 0.85 17.34
CA SER A 138 5.77 0.52 18.78
C SER A 138 7.09 0.72 19.54
N GLY A 139 8.22 0.71 18.82
CA GLY A 139 9.56 0.79 19.41
C GLY A 139 10.13 -0.55 19.86
N GLU A 140 9.53 -1.65 19.40
CA GLU A 140 10.01 -3.02 19.61
C GLU A 140 11.21 -3.36 18.73
N SER A 141 11.35 -2.70 17.57
CA SER A 141 12.46 -2.90 16.64
C SER A 141 13.05 -1.56 16.14
N THR A 142 14.31 -1.58 15.72
CA THR A 142 14.89 -0.50 14.90
C THR A 142 14.52 -0.68 13.44
N ALA A 143 14.61 0.39 12.66
CA ALA A 143 14.35 0.34 11.21
C ALA A 143 15.24 -0.70 10.51
N ALA A 144 16.52 -0.78 10.89
CA ALA A 144 17.47 -1.69 10.26
C ALA A 144 17.17 -3.16 10.61
N GLU A 145 16.80 -3.45 11.86
CA GLU A 145 16.43 -4.80 12.29
C GLU A 145 15.14 -5.27 11.60
N ALA A 146 14.14 -4.39 11.50
CA ALA A 146 12.88 -4.71 10.83
C ALA A 146 13.06 -4.97 9.33
N ILE A 147 13.85 -4.17 8.63
CA ILE A 147 14.12 -4.37 7.19
C ILE A 147 14.91 -5.65 6.96
N ALA A 148 15.96 -5.90 7.76
CA ALA A 148 16.75 -7.12 7.61
C ALA A 148 15.89 -8.38 7.82
N GLY A 149 14.97 -8.36 8.78
CA GLY A 149 14.05 -9.49 8.99
C GLY A 149 13.14 -9.76 7.78
N ILE A 150 12.61 -8.70 7.16
CA ILE A 150 11.77 -8.83 5.96
C ILE A 150 12.59 -9.37 4.77
N GLU A 151 13.79 -8.82 4.55
CA GLU A 151 14.66 -9.24 3.44
C GLU A 151 15.18 -10.68 3.61
N ASP A 152 15.43 -11.13 4.85
CA ASP A 152 15.85 -12.51 5.13
C ASP A 152 14.69 -13.51 4.88
N ASP A 153 13.45 -13.15 5.23
CA ASP A 153 12.27 -14.01 4.98
C ASP A 153 11.96 -14.17 3.47
N ASP A 154 12.19 -13.12 2.66
CA ASP A 154 12.05 -13.17 1.20
C ASP A 154 13.08 -14.15 0.56
N GLU A 155 14.32 -14.22 1.07
CA GLU A 155 15.36 -15.12 0.54
C GLU A 155 15.05 -16.60 0.82
N ASP A 156 14.43 -16.90 1.97
CA ASP A 156 14.06 -18.28 2.35
C ASP A 156 12.89 -18.82 1.49
N GLU A 157 11.95 -17.97 1.06
CA GLU A 157 10.84 -18.37 0.16
C GLU A 157 11.33 -18.70 -1.27
N ASP A 158 12.30 -17.95 -1.79
CA ASP A 158 12.88 -18.19 -3.12
C ASP A 158 13.72 -19.48 -3.18
N GLU A 159 14.38 -19.88 -2.08
CA GLU A 159 15.15 -21.14 -2.01
C GLU A 159 14.27 -22.41 -2.00
N ASP A 160 13.07 -22.33 -1.42
CA ASP A 160 12.13 -23.46 -1.34
C ASP A 160 11.37 -23.72 -2.67
N GLU A 161 11.23 -22.71 -3.55
CA GLU A 161 10.58 -22.87 -4.87
C GLU A 161 11.49 -23.52 -5.93
N ASP A 162 12.81 -23.48 -5.76
CA ASP A 162 13.80 -24.00 -6.72
C ASP A 162 14.10 -25.51 -6.55
N ASP A 163 13.56 -26.16 -5.52
CA ASP A 163 13.84 -27.56 -5.17
C ASP A 163 12.75 -28.59 -5.62
N ASP A 164 11.70 -28.16 -6.36
CA ASP A 164 10.59 -29.00 -6.89
C ASP A 164 10.63 -29.32 -8.41
#